data_AF-A0A536DWQ0-F1
#
_entry.id   AF-A0A536DWQ0-F1
#
_cell.length_a   1.000
_cell.length_b   1.000
_cell.length_c   1.000
_cell.angle_alpha   90.00
_cell.angle_beta   90.00
_cell.angle_gamma   90.00
#
_symmetry.space_group_name_H-M   'P 1'
#
loop_
_entity.id
_entity.type
_entity.pdbx_description
1 polymer ?
#
loop_
_entity_poly.entity_id
_entity_poly.type
_entity_poly.pdbx_seq_one_letter_code
_entity_poly.pdbx_strand_id
1 'polypeptide(L)'
;MVREAIKSYTAEDAERLNAELGQKSAEEIVRWAGETFGPAIKFANSFGAEDVALQDIIAKTAPQIRVFTLDTGRLNDETYEVMENVR
;
A
#
# COMPACT_ATOMS: atom_id res chain seq x y z
N MET A 1 3.96 25.53 9.20
CA MET A 1 3.66 24.11 8.91
C MET A 1 2.23 24.08 8.39
N VAL A 2 2.06 24.14 7.06
CA VAL A 2 0.73 24.15 6.44
C VAL A 2 0.23 22.70 6.47
N ARG A 3 -0.84 22.42 7.22
CA ARG A 3 -1.55 21.16 7.09
C ARG A 3 -2.24 21.21 5.73
N GLU A 4 -1.74 20.48 4.74
CA GLU A 4 -2.54 20.21 3.54
C GLU A 4 -3.87 19.61 3.99
N ALA A 5 -4.97 20.15 3.47
CA ALA A 5 -6.30 19.65 3.78
C ALA A 5 -6.35 18.19 3.30
N ILE A 6 -6.51 17.26 4.25
CA ILE A 6 -6.76 15.86 3.91
C ILE A 6 -8.09 15.85 3.15
N LYS A 7 -8.04 15.47 1.88
CA LYS A 7 -9.24 15.28 1.08
C LYS A 7 -10.12 14.25 1.80
N SER A 8 -11.31 14.69 2.20
CA SER A 8 -12.31 13.80 2.78
C SER A 8 -12.99 13.04 1.64
N TYR A 9 -13.19 11.74 1.84
CA TYR A 9 -13.93 10.87 0.91
C TYR A 9 -15.26 10.49 1.56
N THR A 10 -16.35 10.50 0.79
CA THR A 10 -17.65 10.01 1.24
C THR A 10 -17.84 8.53 0.88
N ALA A 11 -18.97 7.94 1.28
CA ALA A 11 -19.34 6.60 0.84
C ALA A 11 -19.57 6.55 -0.68
N GLU A 12 -20.20 7.58 -1.25
CA GLU A 12 -20.44 7.71 -2.70
C GLU A 12 -19.12 7.83 -3.48
N ASP A 13 -18.11 8.52 -2.92
CA ASP A 13 -16.78 8.54 -3.52
C ASP A 13 -16.15 7.14 -3.57
N ALA A 14 -16.29 6.35 -2.50
CA ALA A 14 -15.76 4.99 -2.45
C ALA A 14 -16.43 4.08 -3.49
N GLU A 15 -17.76 4.17 -3.65
CA GLU A 15 -18.50 3.44 -4.68
C GLU A 15 -18.04 3.81 -6.09
N ARG A 16 -17.94 5.12 -6.37
CA ARG A 16 -17.44 5.62 -7.66
C ARG A 16 -16.02 5.14 -7.94
N LEU A 17 -15.12 5.27 -6.97
CA LEU A 17 -13.72 4.83 -7.12
C LEU A 17 -13.61 3.31 -7.30
N ASN A 18 -14.42 2.51 -6.61
CA ASN A 18 -14.44 1.06 -6.82
C ASN A 18 -14.85 0.71 -8.26
N ALA A 19 -15.84 1.40 -8.84
CA ALA A 19 -16.25 1.20 -10.22
C ALA A 19 -15.16 1.63 -11.23
N GLU A 20 -14.50 2.77 -10.98
CA GLU A 20 -13.44 3.31 -11.85
C GLU A 20 -12.13 2.49 -11.78
N LEU A 21 -11.69 2.15 -10.57
CA LEU A 21 -10.42 1.46 -10.32
C LEU A 21 -10.56 -0.05 -10.50
N GLY A 22 -11.74 -0.64 -10.30
CA GLY A 22 -11.96 -2.08 -10.47
C GLY A 22 -11.78 -2.60 -11.90
N GLN A 23 -11.64 -1.70 -12.88
CA GLN A 23 -11.33 -2.02 -14.29
C GLN A 23 -9.85 -1.85 -14.64
N LYS A 24 -9.00 -1.49 -13.66
CA LYS A 24 -7.58 -1.21 -13.86
C LYS A 24 -6.69 -2.35 -13.40
N SER A 25 -5.47 -2.38 -13.91
CA SER A 25 -4.41 -3.26 -13.40
C SER A 25 -3.98 -2.87 -11.98
N ALA A 26 -3.34 -3.81 -11.26
CA ALA A 26 -2.83 -3.55 -9.92
C ALA A 26 -1.79 -2.42 -9.93
N GLU A 27 -0.92 -2.37 -10.94
CA GLU A 27 0.08 -1.34 -11.17
C GLU A 27 -0.53 0.05 -11.31
N GLU A 28 -1.63 0.17 -12.06
CA GLU A 28 -2.36 1.42 -12.22
C GLU A 28 -3.04 1.87 -10.92
N ILE A 29 -3.61 0.94 -10.16
CA ILE A 29 -4.25 1.23 -8.88
C ILE A 29 -3.21 1.71 -7.85
N VAL A 30 -2.07 1.02 -7.76
CA VAL A 30 -0.97 1.38 -6.86
C VAL A 30 -0.37 2.74 -7.23
N ARG A 31 -0.15 3.00 -8.53
CA ARG A 31 0.28 4.32 -9.01
C ARG A 31 -0.71 5.41 -8.62
N TRP A 32 -2.00 5.20 -8.88
CA TRP A 32 -3.06 6.12 -8.52
C TRP A 32 -3.08 6.41 -7.01
N ALA A 33 -2.91 5.39 -6.17
CA ALA A 33 -2.88 5.55 -4.72
C ALA A 33 -1.66 6.39 -4.27
N GLY A 34 -0.49 6.11 -4.84
CA GLY A 34 0.74 6.85 -4.58
C GLY A 34 0.67 8.33 -5.00
N GLU A 35 0.00 8.64 -6.11
CA GLU A 35 -0.22 10.01 -6.59
C GLU A 35 -1.31 10.74 -5.79
N THR A 36 -2.39 10.04 -5.44
CA THR A 36 -3.57 10.62 -4.77
C THR A 36 -3.31 10.93 -3.30
N PHE A 37 -2.67 10.01 -2.59
CA PHE A 37 -2.46 10.14 -1.15
C PHE A 37 -1.04 10.59 -0.79
N GLY A 38 -0.10 10.54 -1.74
CA GLY A 38 1.25 11.06 -1.58
C GLY A 38 1.93 10.54 -0.30
N PRO A 39 2.50 11.41 0.54
CA PRO A 39 3.16 10.99 1.79
C PRO A 39 2.23 10.38 2.87
N ALA A 40 0.91 10.50 2.72
CA ALA A 40 -0.04 10.02 3.73
C ALA A 40 -0.32 8.51 3.64
N ILE A 41 -0.11 7.88 2.49
CA ILE A 41 -0.29 6.43 2.32
C ILE A 41 0.94 5.65 2.80
N LYS A 42 0.68 4.53 3.45
CA LYS A 42 1.69 3.55 3.86
C LYS A 42 1.15 2.16 3.54
N PHE A 43 2.02 1.26 3.14
CA PHE A 43 1.67 -0.13 2.88
C PHE A 43 1.92 -0.96 4.14
N ALA A 44 0.85 -1.53 4.70
CA ALA A 44 0.95 -2.51 5.77
C ALA A 44 1.28 -3.87 5.14
N ASN A 45 2.42 -4.45 5.48
CA ASN A 45 2.92 -5.69 4.91
C ASN A 45 3.08 -6.75 6.02
N SER A 46 2.36 -7.86 5.87
CA SER A 46 2.44 -9.03 6.75
C SER A 46 3.52 -10.04 6.33
N PHE A 47 4.12 -9.82 5.17
CA PHE A 47 5.08 -10.68 4.47
C PHE A 47 4.51 -12.03 4.02
N GLY A 48 3.18 -12.09 3.84
CA GLY A 48 2.52 -13.13 3.05
C GLY A 48 2.87 -13.03 1.55
N ALA A 49 2.57 -14.09 0.80
CA ALA A 49 2.93 -14.16 -0.62
C ALA A 49 2.29 -13.02 -1.45
N GLU A 50 1.04 -12.69 -1.16
CA GLU A 50 0.30 -11.60 -1.80
C GLU A 50 0.87 -10.22 -1.48
N ASP A 51 1.30 -10.00 -0.22
CA ASP A 51 1.87 -8.72 0.18
C ASP A 51 3.27 -8.53 -0.41
N VAL A 52 4.06 -9.60 -0.53
CA VAL A 52 5.37 -9.55 -1.20
C VAL A 52 5.20 -9.30 -2.71
N ALA A 53 4.21 -9.90 -3.36
CA ALA A 53 3.88 -9.59 -4.74
C ALA A 53 3.45 -8.11 -4.92
N LEU A 54 2.64 -7.60 -4.00
CA LEU A 54 2.24 -6.19 -4.01
C LEU A 54 3.42 -5.25 -3.70
N GLN A 55 4.35 -5.65 -2.84
CA GLN A 55 5.57 -4.90 -2.57
C GLN A 55 6.44 -4.76 -3.83
N ASP A 56 6.57 -5.81 -4.65
CA ASP A 56 7.28 -5.73 -5.93
C ASP A 56 6.60 -4.74 -6.90
N ILE A 57 5.26 -4.74 -6.96
CA ILE A 57 4.49 -3.76 -7.73
C ILE A 57 4.72 -2.34 -7.22
N ILE A 58 4.66 -2.12 -5.91
CA ILE A 58 4.91 -0.82 -5.27
C ILE A 58 6.33 -0.32 -5.59
N ALA A 59 7.34 -1.18 -5.46
CA ALA A 59 8.74 -0.82 -5.75
C ALA A 59 8.93 -0.34 -7.20
N LYS A 60 8.19 -0.93 -8.15
CA LYS A 60 8.27 -0.57 -9.58
C LYS A 60 7.43 0.66 -9.96
N THR A 61 6.32 0.90 -9.26
CA THR A 61 5.29 1.85 -9.73
C THR A 61 5.09 3.07 -8.85
N ALA A 62 5.30 2.92 -7.54
CA ALA A 62 5.12 3.97 -6.53
C ALA A 62 6.14 3.81 -5.39
N PRO A 63 7.47 3.87 -5.68
CA PRO A 63 8.53 3.59 -4.69
C PRO A 63 8.56 4.56 -3.49
N GLN A 64 7.81 5.67 -3.55
CA GLN A 64 7.63 6.59 -2.44
C GLN A 64 6.74 6.04 -1.31
N ILE A 65 5.92 5.02 -1.56
CA ILE A 65 5.04 4.43 -0.55
C ILE A 65 5.88 3.68 0.49
N ARG A 66 5.74 4.09 1.75
CA ARG A 66 6.50 3.49 2.85
C ARG A 66 5.86 2.19 3.32
N VAL A 67 6.66 1.15 3.47
CA VAL A 67 6.23 -0.15 4.02
C VAL A 67 6.37 -0.15 5.54
N PHE A 68 5.41 -0.74 6.25
CA PHE A 68 5.50 -1.05 7.67
C PHE A 68 4.86 -2.40 7.97
N THR A 69 5.23 -2.99 9.10
CA THR A 69 4.63 -4.21 9.62
C THR A 69 4.24 -4.05 11.08
N LEU A 70 3.31 -4.87 11.55
CA LEU A 70 2.95 -4.96 12.96
C LEU A 70 3.60 -6.20 13.54
N ASP A 71 4.74 -6.02 14.20
CA ASP A 71 5.39 -7.09 14.92
C ASP A 71 4.66 -7.36 16.24
N THR A 72 3.99 -8.51 16.32
CA THR A 72 3.25 -8.94 17.51
C THR A 72 4.15 -9.58 18.58
N GLY A 73 5.42 -9.81 18.27
CA GLY A 73 6.37 -10.59 19.07
C GLY A 73 6.12 -12.10 19.06
N ARG A 74 5.27 -12.59 18.14
CA ARG A 74 4.86 -14.01 18.02
C ARG A 74 4.67 -14.45 16.56
N LEU A 75 5.32 -13.77 15.61
CA LEU A 75 5.32 -14.20 14.21
C LEU A 75 6.16 -15.48 14.07
N ASN A 76 5.93 -16.24 13.00
CA ASN A 76 6.78 -17.38 12.69
C ASN A 76 8.19 -16.89 12.31
N ASP A 77 9.21 -17.68 12.60
CA ASP A 77 10.60 -17.36 12.26
C ASP A 77 10.77 -17.13 10.74
N GLU A 78 10.07 -17.93 9.92
CA GLU A 78 10.04 -17.79 8.47
C GLU A 78 9.50 -16.43 8.01
N THR A 79 8.57 -15.83 8.77
CA THR A 79 8.07 -14.49 8.46
C THR A 79 9.20 -13.47 8.62
N TYR A 80 9.96 -13.53 9.72
CA TYR A 80 11.13 -12.66 9.95
C TYR A 80 12.19 -12.86 8.87
N GLU A 81 12.45 -14.10 8.45
CA GLU A 81 13.37 -14.39 7.34
C GLU A 81 12.93 -13.74 6.03
N VAL A 82 11.63 -13.81 5.67
CA VAL A 82 11.10 -13.11 4.50
C VAL A 82 11.29 -11.60 4.63
N MET A 83 11.05 -11.00 5.81
CA MET A 83 11.24 -9.56 6.01
C MET A 83 12.65 -9.11 5.67
N GLU A 84 13.66 -9.86 6.13
CA GLU A 84 15.07 -9.55 5.88
C GLU A 84 15.45 -9.78 4.41
N ASN A 85 14.87 -10.79 3.76
CA ASN A 85 15.15 -11.10 2.35
C ASN A 85 14.58 -10.08 1.35
N VAL A 86 13.47 -9.41 1.69
CA VAL A 86 12.78 -8.46 0.78
C VAL A 86 12.99 -6.99 1.16
N ARG A 87 13.87 -6.71 2.12
CA ARG A 87 14.10 -5.37 2.67
C ARG A 87 14.85 -4.42 1.73
#